data_AF-A0A3A9K3Q8-F1
#
_entry.id   AF-A0A3A9K3Q8-F1
#
_cell.length_a   1.000
_cell.length_b   1.000
_cell.length_c   1.000
_cell.angle_alpha   90.00
_cell.angle_beta   90.00
_cell.angle_gamma   90.00
#
_symmetry.space_group_name_H-M   'P 1'
#
loop_
_entity.id
_entity.type
_entity.pdbx_description
1 polymer ?
#
loop_
_entity_poly.entity_id
_entity_poly.type
_entity_poly.pdbx_seq_one_letter_code
_entity_poly.pdbx_strand_id
1 'polypeptide(L)'
;MYRKDQHPYEIGTGNLYAPDVAKGPDGRYYLYYSVADSSIISVAVCDTPAGQYKYYGDVRDKNGHITGSVKSDYFEFDPAVLVDTDGLIYLYSGSGQKSNEKVGNPVVGSFVRKLDTDMRTVITESKIIMHADEDRTKPNFFEGSSVRKINDLYYFFYFATDISRLNYCTSKYPDRDFVYRGRVHSSADLGLNGRTTKNAANEIGNNHGSIECVNGEYYVFNHRNTNRNLYSRQTVAEPIIIQPNGSINQVESTSCGLNGGTLIGKGEYSAYIACNLMNEKIDGVRNPLTGPYITQEEVIDMELPIQYVSDIKHGCLAGFKYFQIKDVNKIAIKIRGNAKGKMKVLIEDEGDSITEITVNCNSNEWIICQNTLSISDDIYPIYFLFEGEGSLDILSFTIS
;
A
#
# COMPACT_ATOMS: atom_id res chain seq x y z
N MET A 1 -8.41 -9.57 16.23
CA MET A 1 -7.06 -9.07 15.96
C MET A 1 -6.04 -9.89 16.76
N TYR A 2 -4.91 -10.28 16.16
CA TYR A 2 -3.74 -10.79 16.88
C TYR A 2 -2.88 -9.62 17.33
N ARG A 3 -2.39 -9.62 18.56
CA ARG A 3 -1.56 -8.55 19.12
C ARG A 3 -0.16 -9.07 19.43
N LYS A 4 0.83 -8.18 19.37
CA LYS A 4 2.24 -8.55 19.60
C LYS A 4 2.51 -9.14 20.99
N ASP A 5 1.76 -8.74 22.01
CA ASP A 5 1.85 -9.25 23.39
C ASP A 5 1.35 -10.70 23.54
N GLN A 6 0.69 -11.25 22.51
CA GLN A 6 0.24 -12.65 22.49
C GLN A 6 1.32 -13.61 21.97
N HIS A 7 2.45 -13.10 21.45
CA HIS A 7 3.54 -13.95 21.00
C HIS A 7 4.29 -14.56 22.20
N PRO A 8 4.62 -15.86 22.19
CA PRO A 8 4.96 -16.60 23.42
C PRO A 8 6.39 -16.40 23.93
N TYR A 9 7.26 -15.74 23.16
CA TYR A 9 8.63 -15.47 23.56
C TYR A 9 9.03 -14.04 23.21
N GLU A 10 10.08 -13.54 23.85
CA GLU A 10 10.58 -12.20 23.60
C GLU A 10 11.16 -12.10 22.18
N ILE A 11 10.70 -11.08 21.45
CA ILE A 11 11.21 -10.70 20.14
C ILE A 11 11.86 -9.34 20.34
N GLY A 12 13.11 -9.19 19.90
CA GLY A 12 13.93 -7.98 20.16
C GLY A 12 13.14 -6.67 20.05
N THR A 13 12.78 -6.25 18.84
CA THR A 13 11.97 -5.03 18.63
C THR A 13 10.48 -5.20 18.97
N GLY A 14 10.00 -6.43 19.20
CA GLY A 14 8.60 -6.76 19.43
C GLY A 14 7.70 -6.59 18.20
N ASN A 15 8.26 -6.37 17.01
CA ASN A 15 7.49 -6.15 15.80
C ASN A 15 7.17 -7.46 15.08
N LEU A 16 5.97 -7.53 14.53
CA LEU A 16 5.48 -8.62 13.68
C LEU A 16 5.18 -8.04 12.30
N TYR A 17 5.85 -8.55 11.26
CA TYR A 17 5.84 -7.94 9.93
C TYR A 17 5.02 -8.73 8.91
N ALA A 18 4.48 -7.98 7.94
CA ALA A 18 3.91 -8.46 6.68
C ALA A 18 3.00 -9.69 6.81
N PRO A 19 1.85 -9.53 7.47
CA PRO A 19 0.96 -10.67 7.64
C PRO A 19 0.29 -11.08 6.33
N ASP A 20 0.09 -12.39 6.16
CA ASP A 20 -0.82 -12.94 5.15
C ASP A 20 -1.75 -13.98 5.79
N VAL A 21 -2.95 -14.14 5.25
CA VAL A 21 -3.99 -14.98 5.86
C VAL A 21 -4.68 -15.86 4.84
N ALA A 22 -4.86 -17.14 5.19
CA ALA A 22 -5.66 -18.06 4.41
C ALA A 22 -6.60 -18.90 5.28
N LYS A 23 -7.71 -19.33 4.68
CA LYS A 23 -8.61 -20.30 5.28
C LYS A 23 -8.06 -21.71 5.01
N GLY A 24 -7.74 -22.45 6.06
CA GLY A 24 -7.26 -23.81 5.98
C GLY A 24 -8.37 -24.81 5.61
N PRO A 25 -8.00 -26.06 5.31
CA PRO A 25 -8.94 -27.11 4.91
C PRO A 25 -9.95 -27.48 6.02
N ASP A 26 -9.61 -27.21 7.28
CA ASP A 26 -10.48 -27.40 8.43
C ASP A 26 -11.48 -26.23 8.67
N GLY A 27 -11.42 -25.21 7.82
CA GLY A 27 -12.30 -24.06 7.87
C GLY A 27 -11.85 -22.93 8.80
N ARG A 28 -10.73 -23.08 9.52
CA ARG A 28 -10.14 -22.01 10.34
C ARG A 28 -9.26 -21.09 9.50
N TYR A 29 -8.93 -19.94 10.05
CA TYR A 29 -8.10 -18.91 9.42
C TYR A 29 -6.72 -18.87 10.06
N TYR A 30 -5.68 -18.87 9.22
CA TYR A 30 -4.28 -18.95 9.62
C TYR A 30 -3.56 -17.70 9.14
N LEU A 31 -3.13 -16.88 10.08
CA LEU A 31 -2.40 -15.63 9.89
C LEU A 31 -0.90 -15.89 10.07
N TYR A 32 -0.16 -15.87 8.97
CA TYR A 32 1.30 -15.96 8.95
C TYR A 32 1.88 -14.57 9.14
N TYR A 33 3.01 -14.48 9.81
CA TYR A 33 3.74 -13.21 9.98
C TYR A 33 5.23 -13.48 10.21
N SER A 34 6.08 -12.53 9.81
CA SER A 34 7.50 -12.58 10.10
C SER A 34 7.80 -12.04 11.49
N VAL A 35 8.63 -12.76 12.24
CA VAL A 35 9.15 -12.28 13.53
C VAL A 35 10.35 -11.37 13.25
N ALA A 36 10.26 -10.10 13.68
CA ALA A 36 11.31 -9.11 13.43
C ALA A 36 12.68 -9.55 13.97
N ASP A 37 13.74 -9.11 13.28
CA ASP A 37 15.15 -9.39 13.64
C ASP A 37 15.49 -10.89 13.70
N SER A 38 14.66 -11.72 13.07
CA SER A 38 14.86 -13.16 12.92
C SER A 38 14.58 -13.58 11.47
N SER A 39 14.70 -14.88 11.21
CA SER A 39 14.30 -15.52 9.96
C SER A 39 13.11 -16.47 10.19
N ILE A 40 12.32 -16.28 11.25
CA ILE A 40 11.24 -17.18 11.65
C ILE A 40 9.91 -16.64 11.12
N ILE A 41 9.14 -17.53 10.48
CA ILE A 41 7.72 -17.33 10.17
C ILE A 41 6.89 -18.04 11.24
N SER A 42 5.98 -17.30 11.86
CA SER A 42 5.04 -17.83 12.84
C SER A 42 3.60 -17.74 12.32
N VAL A 43 2.74 -18.53 12.93
CA VAL A 43 1.33 -18.67 12.56
C VAL A 43 0.46 -18.40 13.78
N ALA A 44 -0.60 -17.62 13.59
CA ALA A 44 -1.72 -17.51 14.53
C ALA A 44 -3.00 -18.06 13.87
N VAL A 45 -3.92 -18.58 14.67
CA VAL A 45 -5.16 -19.23 14.18
C VAL A 45 -6.41 -18.61 14.80
N CYS A 46 -7.49 -18.54 14.02
CA CYS A 46 -8.82 -18.11 14.47
C CYS A 46 -9.94 -18.88 13.74
N ASP A 47 -11.11 -19.00 14.37
CA ASP A 47 -12.28 -19.61 13.73
C ASP A 47 -13.00 -18.65 12.76
N THR A 48 -12.70 -17.34 12.82
CA THR A 48 -13.32 -16.30 11.97
C THR A 48 -12.27 -15.37 11.36
N PRO A 49 -12.53 -14.79 10.17
CA PRO A 49 -11.50 -14.05 9.43
C PRO A 49 -11.01 -12.80 10.16
N ALA A 50 -11.90 -12.10 10.87
CA ALA A 50 -11.62 -10.90 11.65
C ALA A 50 -11.73 -11.13 13.17
N GLY A 51 -11.60 -12.37 13.63
CA GLY A 51 -11.75 -12.74 15.04
C GLY A 51 -10.50 -12.49 15.90
N GLN A 52 -10.52 -13.00 17.12
CA GLN A 52 -9.36 -12.98 18.01
C GLN A 52 -8.46 -14.17 17.71
N TYR A 53 -7.38 -13.92 16.99
CA TYR A 53 -6.37 -14.92 16.68
C TYR A 53 -5.57 -15.27 17.93
N LYS A 54 -5.07 -16.51 17.97
CA LYS A 54 -4.19 -17.02 19.01
C LYS A 54 -2.93 -17.59 18.37
N TYR A 55 -1.79 -17.44 19.03
CA TYR A 55 -0.56 -18.08 18.58
C TYR A 55 -0.80 -19.57 18.37
N TYR A 56 -0.41 -20.07 17.19
CA TYR A 56 -0.59 -21.46 16.82
C TYR A 56 0.75 -22.21 16.82
N GLY A 57 1.80 -21.58 16.30
CA GLY A 57 3.17 -22.10 16.32
C GLY A 57 4.05 -21.50 15.25
N ASP A 58 5.32 -21.90 15.25
CA ASP A 58 6.26 -21.55 14.20
C ASP A 58 6.21 -22.57 13.06
N VAL A 59 6.56 -22.12 11.84
CA VAL A 59 6.69 -23.00 10.68
C VAL A 59 7.89 -23.92 10.91
N ARG A 60 7.69 -25.22 10.64
CA ARG A 60 8.67 -26.27 10.95
C ARG A 60 8.66 -27.37 9.93
N ASP A 61 9.76 -28.12 9.83
CA ASP A 61 9.79 -29.36 9.05
C ASP A 61 9.09 -30.53 9.77
N LYS A 62 9.00 -31.67 9.08
CA LYS A 62 8.44 -32.92 9.63
C LYS A 62 9.16 -33.48 10.87
N ASN A 63 10.40 -33.07 11.11
CA ASN A 63 11.21 -33.50 12.26
C ASN A 63 11.06 -32.53 13.46
N GLY A 64 10.30 -31.44 13.28
CA GLY A 64 10.12 -30.41 14.30
C GLY A 64 11.17 -29.31 14.29
N HIS A 65 12.06 -29.28 13.28
CA HIS A 65 13.03 -28.19 13.09
C HIS A 65 12.30 -26.93 12.63
N ILE A 66 12.44 -25.82 13.38
CA ILE A 66 11.82 -24.53 13.03
C ILE A 66 12.58 -23.94 11.84
N THR A 67 11.88 -23.65 10.74
CA THR A 67 12.54 -23.16 9.53
C THR A 67 13.05 -21.73 9.72
N GLY A 68 14.26 -21.47 9.24
CA GLY A 68 14.95 -20.20 9.42
C GLY A 68 15.69 -20.07 10.76
N SER A 69 15.55 -21.03 11.68
CA SER A 69 16.15 -20.95 13.02
C SER A 69 17.66 -21.22 13.06
N VAL A 70 18.24 -21.83 12.01
CA VAL A 70 19.68 -22.10 11.89
C VAL A 70 20.25 -21.46 10.64
N LYS A 71 21.54 -21.10 10.68
CA LYS A 71 22.23 -20.34 9.61
C LYS A 71 22.29 -21.03 8.25
N SER A 72 22.10 -22.34 8.19
CA SER A 72 22.02 -23.09 6.94
C SER A 72 20.67 -22.95 6.23
N ASP A 73 19.62 -22.53 6.95
CA ASP A 73 18.31 -22.28 6.37
C ASP A 73 18.30 -20.96 5.59
N TYR A 74 17.52 -20.89 4.52
CA TYR A 74 17.31 -19.64 3.80
C TYR A 74 16.66 -18.58 4.69
N PHE A 75 16.99 -17.31 4.42
CA PHE A 75 16.35 -16.18 5.09
C PHE A 75 14.86 -16.11 4.70
N GLU A 76 13.98 -16.15 5.70
CA GLU A 76 12.53 -16.14 5.53
C GLU A 76 11.95 -14.79 5.96
N PHE A 77 11.12 -14.20 5.08
CA PHE A 77 10.50 -12.90 5.28
C PHE A 77 9.30 -12.75 4.35
N ASP A 78 8.36 -11.87 4.72
CA ASP A 78 7.15 -11.55 3.96
C ASP A 78 6.41 -12.80 3.47
N PRO A 79 5.81 -13.59 4.39
CA PRO A 79 5.14 -14.83 4.03
C PRO A 79 3.92 -14.57 3.16
N ALA A 80 3.70 -15.44 2.17
CA ALA A 80 2.41 -15.55 1.49
C ALA A 80 1.93 -16.99 1.47
N VAL A 81 0.66 -17.20 1.75
CA VAL A 81 0.05 -18.53 1.84
C VAL A 81 -1.04 -18.69 0.79
N LEU A 82 -1.00 -19.80 0.05
CA LEU A 82 -2.05 -20.21 -0.87
C LEU A 82 -2.57 -21.58 -0.47
N VAL A 83 -3.86 -21.63 -0.14
CA VAL A 83 -4.61 -22.89 -0.07
C VAL A 83 -5.29 -23.08 -1.41
N ASP A 84 -4.79 -24.02 -2.20
CA ASP A 84 -5.21 -24.24 -3.58
C ASP A 84 -6.49 -25.09 -3.66
N THR A 85 -7.17 -25.04 -4.79
CA THR A 85 -8.43 -25.75 -5.06
C THR A 85 -8.29 -27.27 -5.07
N ASP A 86 -7.07 -27.80 -5.22
CA ASP A 86 -6.76 -29.22 -5.11
C ASP A 86 -6.42 -29.67 -3.67
N GLY A 87 -6.49 -28.74 -2.71
CA GLY A 87 -6.18 -28.98 -1.30
C GLY A 87 -4.70 -28.90 -0.95
N LEU A 88 -3.82 -28.64 -1.92
CA LEU A 88 -2.41 -28.37 -1.64
C LEU A 88 -2.22 -26.98 -1.05
N ILE A 89 -1.30 -26.87 -0.10
CA ILE A 89 -1.02 -25.63 0.62
C ILE A 89 0.41 -25.22 0.29
N TYR A 90 0.59 -23.97 -0.13
CA TYR A 90 1.88 -23.41 -0.53
C TYR A 90 2.21 -22.22 0.37
N LEU A 91 3.44 -22.21 0.88
CA LEU A 91 4.03 -21.09 1.61
C LEU A 91 5.19 -20.51 0.80
N TYR A 92 5.06 -19.25 0.44
CA TYR A 92 6.08 -18.44 -0.22
C TYR A 92 6.74 -17.56 0.82
N SER A 93 8.05 -17.37 0.69
CA SER A 93 8.82 -16.53 1.60
C SER A 93 10.14 -16.14 0.95
N GLY A 94 10.77 -15.09 1.45
CA GLY A 94 12.15 -14.78 1.17
C GLY A 94 12.42 -13.29 0.99
N SER A 95 13.65 -12.98 0.57
CA SER A 95 14.10 -11.61 0.35
C SER A 95 15.05 -11.57 -0.84
N GLY A 96 15.05 -10.45 -1.56
CA GLY A 96 16.08 -10.07 -2.53
C GLY A 96 17.17 -9.17 -1.95
N GLN A 97 17.05 -8.77 -0.68
CA GLN A 97 17.95 -7.81 -0.03
C GLN A 97 19.14 -8.50 0.64
N LYS A 98 20.35 -8.35 0.10
CA LYS A 98 21.55 -8.93 0.73
C LYS A 98 21.83 -8.41 2.14
N SER A 99 21.38 -7.20 2.46
CA SER A 99 21.45 -6.65 3.83
C SER A 99 20.74 -7.50 4.88
N ASN A 100 19.79 -8.36 4.50
CA ASN A 100 19.11 -9.27 5.43
C ASN A 100 19.99 -10.46 5.87
N GLU A 101 21.09 -10.75 5.16
CA GLU A 101 22.07 -11.76 5.60
C GLU A 101 22.74 -11.40 6.93
N LYS A 102 22.56 -10.16 7.44
CA LYS A 102 22.98 -9.74 8.79
C LYS A 102 22.42 -10.63 9.91
N VAL A 103 21.30 -11.32 9.68
CA VAL A 103 20.70 -12.29 10.61
C VAL A 103 21.46 -13.63 10.61
N GLY A 104 22.25 -13.89 9.56
CA GLY A 104 23.12 -15.06 9.43
C GLY A 104 22.61 -16.12 8.46
N ASN A 105 21.39 -15.99 7.95
CA ASN A 105 20.79 -16.87 6.95
C ASN A 105 21.08 -16.36 5.53
N PRO A 106 21.38 -17.23 4.55
CA PRO A 106 21.57 -16.84 3.15
C PRO A 106 20.29 -16.27 2.52
N VAL A 107 20.45 -15.17 1.78
CA VAL A 107 19.38 -14.54 1.00
C VAL A 107 19.43 -15.06 -0.44
N VAL A 108 18.36 -15.77 -0.84
CA VAL A 108 18.30 -16.50 -2.12
C VAL A 108 17.25 -15.96 -3.11
N GLY A 109 16.41 -15.03 -2.69
CA GLY A 109 15.24 -14.56 -3.43
C GLY A 109 13.94 -15.11 -2.84
N SER A 110 12.89 -15.18 -3.66
CA SER A 110 11.62 -15.79 -3.26
C SER A 110 11.64 -17.30 -3.53
N PHE A 111 11.21 -18.08 -2.55
CA PHE A 111 11.08 -19.53 -2.66
C PHE A 111 9.72 -19.99 -2.11
N VAL A 112 9.32 -21.19 -2.51
CA VAL A 112 8.06 -21.83 -2.12
C VAL A 112 8.30 -23.21 -1.53
N ARG A 113 7.46 -23.58 -0.57
CA ARG A 113 7.35 -24.92 0.02
C ARG A 113 5.90 -25.33 0.09
N LYS A 114 5.63 -26.63 0.12
CA LYS A 114 4.31 -27.15 0.48
C LYS A 114 4.19 -27.34 1.98
N LEU A 115 3.02 -27.04 2.52
CA LEU A 115 2.65 -27.33 3.90
C LEU A 115 1.72 -28.56 3.95
N ASP A 116 1.75 -29.25 5.08
CA ASP A 116 0.72 -30.21 5.46
C ASP A 116 -0.59 -29.48 5.82
N THR A 117 -1.66 -30.24 5.92
CA THR A 117 -3.01 -29.81 6.30
C THR A 117 -3.11 -29.16 7.68
N ASP A 118 -2.07 -29.29 8.52
CA ASP A 118 -1.94 -28.58 9.79
C ASP A 118 -1.57 -27.09 9.65
N MET A 119 -1.30 -26.63 8.41
CA MET A 119 -0.96 -25.26 8.03
C MET A 119 0.37 -24.73 8.60
N ARG A 120 1.29 -25.57 9.10
CA ARG A 120 2.60 -25.08 9.57
C ARG A 120 3.75 -26.08 9.39
N THR A 121 3.45 -27.33 9.05
CA THR A 121 4.45 -28.36 8.81
C THR A 121 4.86 -28.38 7.34
N VAL A 122 6.11 -28.05 7.05
CA VAL A 122 6.71 -28.13 5.72
C VAL A 122 6.92 -29.59 5.32
N ILE A 123 6.45 -29.95 4.12
CA ILE A 123 6.51 -31.33 3.58
C ILE A 123 7.35 -31.46 2.31
N THR A 124 7.90 -30.37 1.79
CA THR A 124 8.82 -30.38 0.63
C THR A 124 10.05 -29.54 0.89
N GLU A 125 11.13 -29.83 0.16
CA GLU A 125 12.27 -28.94 0.04
C GLU A 125 11.88 -27.57 -0.51
N SER A 126 12.71 -26.56 -0.22
CA SER A 126 12.55 -25.20 -0.75
C SER A 126 12.80 -25.17 -2.24
N LYS A 127 11.88 -24.56 -3.00
CA LYS A 127 12.06 -24.31 -4.43
C LYS A 127 12.13 -22.82 -4.70
N ILE A 128 13.27 -22.33 -5.17
CA ILE A 128 13.44 -20.92 -5.54
C ILE A 128 12.62 -20.65 -6.79
N ILE A 129 11.71 -19.67 -6.73
CA ILE A 129 10.86 -19.26 -7.85
C ILE A 129 11.37 -17.97 -8.52
N MET A 130 12.09 -17.14 -7.75
CA MET A 130 12.77 -15.95 -8.25
C MET A 130 14.08 -15.79 -7.48
N HIS A 131 15.21 -15.80 -8.18
CA HIS A 131 16.50 -15.60 -7.54
C HIS A 131 16.70 -14.16 -7.08
N ALA A 132 17.39 -13.99 -5.95
CA ALA A 132 17.86 -12.66 -5.53
C ALA A 132 18.83 -12.11 -6.58
N ASP A 133 18.56 -10.90 -7.05
CA ASP A 133 19.39 -10.13 -7.96
C ASP A 133 19.27 -8.65 -7.61
N GLU A 134 20.35 -8.02 -7.18
CA GLU A 134 20.36 -6.64 -6.69
C GLU A 134 20.42 -5.58 -7.81
N ASP A 135 20.33 -5.98 -9.08
CA ASP A 135 20.25 -5.05 -10.22
C ASP A 135 19.05 -4.08 -10.04
N ARG A 136 19.38 -2.81 -9.75
CA ARG A 136 18.43 -1.71 -9.55
C ARG A 136 17.90 -1.11 -10.85
N THR A 137 18.24 -1.70 -11.99
CA THR A 137 17.75 -1.28 -13.31
C THR A 137 16.70 -2.22 -13.88
N LYS A 138 16.44 -3.35 -13.20
CA LYS A 138 15.49 -4.37 -13.63
C LYS A 138 14.44 -4.64 -12.56
N PRO A 139 13.25 -5.13 -12.93
CA PRO A 139 12.19 -5.41 -11.99
C PRO A 139 12.37 -6.79 -11.32
N ASN A 140 13.55 -7.05 -10.73
CA ASN A 140 13.83 -8.30 -10.01
C ASN A 140 13.11 -8.33 -8.65
N PHE A 141 13.06 -9.51 -8.02
CA PHE A 141 12.42 -9.67 -6.70
C PHE A 141 13.18 -8.91 -5.61
N PHE A 142 12.50 -8.01 -4.88
CA PHE A 142 13.05 -7.31 -3.72
C PHE A 142 12.49 -7.86 -2.40
N GLU A 143 11.17 -7.84 -2.22
CA GLU A 143 10.45 -8.37 -1.05
C GLU A 143 8.94 -8.46 -1.36
N GLY A 144 8.12 -8.78 -0.36
CA GLY A 144 6.67 -8.69 -0.45
C GLY A 144 6.04 -9.75 -1.34
N SER A 145 6.43 -11.01 -1.18
CA SER A 145 5.78 -12.12 -1.88
C SER A 145 4.28 -12.07 -1.64
N SER A 146 3.47 -12.21 -2.68
CA SER A 146 2.03 -12.43 -2.55
C SER A 146 1.51 -13.26 -3.72
N VAL A 147 0.55 -14.14 -3.48
CA VAL A 147 0.07 -15.08 -4.50
C VAL A 147 -1.45 -15.18 -4.51
N ARG A 148 -2.03 -15.28 -5.71
CA ARG A 148 -3.46 -15.56 -5.92
C ARG A 148 -3.63 -16.55 -7.05
N LYS A 149 -4.60 -17.46 -6.93
CA LYS A 149 -5.07 -18.28 -8.05
C LYS A 149 -6.35 -17.69 -8.60
N ILE A 150 -6.38 -17.39 -9.89
CA ILE A 150 -7.54 -16.87 -10.59
C ILE A 150 -7.70 -17.67 -11.87
N ASN A 151 -8.82 -18.39 -11.97
CA ASN A 151 -9.03 -19.41 -13.00
C ASN A 151 -7.84 -20.39 -13.04
N ASP A 152 -7.26 -20.60 -14.21
CA ASP A 152 -6.13 -21.50 -14.43
C ASP A 152 -4.76 -20.83 -14.29
N LEU A 153 -4.67 -19.65 -13.65
CA LEU A 153 -3.41 -18.92 -13.51
C LEU A 153 -3.11 -18.58 -12.05
N TYR A 154 -1.84 -18.73 -11.70
CA TYR A 154 -1.25 -18.24 -10.47
C TYR A 154 -0.62 -16.89 -10.75
N TYR A 155 -1.01 -15.89 -9.98
CA TYR A 155 -0.48 -14.54 -10.01
C TYR A 155 0.44 -14.38 -8.82
N PHE A 156 1.71 -14.05 -9.06
CA PHE A 156 2.69 -13.79 -8.03
C PHE A 156 3.08 -12.32 -8.07
N PHE A 157 2.81 -11.59 -7.00
CA PHE A 157 3.11 -10.18 -6.82
C PHE A 157 4.33 -9.99 -5.92
N TYR A 158 5.07 -8.92 -6.17
CA TYR A 158 6.26 -8.57 -5.40
C TYR A 158 6.62 -7.09 -5.57
N PHE A 159 7.36 -6.54 -4.61
CA PHE A 159 8.02 -5.26 -4.79
C PHE A 159 9.33 -5.47 -5.57
N ALA A 160 9.55 -4.65 -6.60
CA ALA A 160 10.66 -4.81 -7.52
C ALA A 160 11.91 -3.98 -7.17
N THR A 161 13.10 -4.50 -7.52
CA THR A 161 14.41 -3.91 -7.20
C THR A 161 14.68 -2.58 -7.88
N ASP A 162 14.14 -2.34 -9.08
CA ASP A 162 14.17 -1.07 -9.82
C ASP A 162 13.30 0.03 -9.23
N ILE A 163 12.67 -0.21 -8.07
CA ILE A 163 11.87 0.77 -7.35
C ILE A 163 10.62 1.16 -8.16
N SER A 164 10.26 0.36 -9.18
CA SER A 164 9.08 0.58 -10.01
C SER A 164 7.77 0.36 -9.24
N ARG A 165 7.80 -0.32 -8.09
CA ARG A 165 6.69 -0.67 -7.14
C ARG A 165 6.11 -2.07 -7.35
N LEU A 166 4.79 -2.24 -7.28
CA LEU A 166 4.12 -3.55 -7.22
C LEU A 166 4.09 -4.18 -8.61
N ASN A 167 4.92 -5.19 -8.80
CA ASN A 167 5.04 -5.95 -10.04
C ASN A 167 4.43 -7.34 -9.87
N TYR A 168 4.17 -8.00 -11.00
CA TYR A 168 3.64 -9.35 -10.97
C TYR A 168 4.12 -10.22 -12.12
N CYS A 169 4.08 -11.52 -11.85
CA CYS A 169 4.27 -12.60 -12.79
C CYS A 169 3.02 -13.48 -12.81
N THR A 170 2.85 -14.26 -13.89
CA THR A 170 1.83 -15.31 -13.96
C THR A 170 2.44 -16.66 -14.28
N SER A 171 1.87 -17.74 -13.76
CA SER A 171 2.22 -19.11 -14.14
C SER A 171 1.00 -20.01 -14.24
N LYS A 172 1.14 -21.13 -14.94
CA LYS A 172 0.21 -22.28 -14.90
C LYS A 172 0.44 -23.20 -13.69
N TYR A 173 1.50 -22.95 -12.94
CA TYR A 173 1.90 -23.73 -11.78
C TYR A 173 2.15 -22.81 -10.59
N PRO A 174 1.87 -23.27 -9.36
CA PRO A 174 2.12 -22.45 -8.18
C PRO A 174 3.62 -22.27 -7.90
N ASP A 175 4.50 -23.13 -8.43
CA ASP A 175 5.87 -23.24 -7.95
C ASP A 175 6.97 -23.15 -9.02
N ARG A 176 6.65 -22.73 -10.25
CA ARG A 176 7.61 -22.66 -11.38
C ARG A 176 7.06 -21.83 -12.53
N ASP A 177 7.90 -21.58 -13.53
CA ASP A 177 7.53 -21.04 -14.84
C ASP A 177 6.76 -19.71 -14.76
N PHE A 178 7.07 -18.89 -13.76
CA PHE A 178 6.53 -17.55 -13.63
C PHE A 178 7.06 -16.65 -14.76
N VAL A 179 6.12 -16.08 -15.51
CA VAL A 179 6.39 -15.14 -16.59
C VAL A 179 6.03 -13.74 -16.13
N TYR A 180 6.99 -12.82 -16.18
CA TYR A 180 6.79 -11.42 -15.83
C TYR A 180 5.72 -10.75 -16.70
N ARG A 181 4.85 -9.96 -16.07
CA ARG A 181 3.72 -9.29 -16.72
C ARG A 181 3.70 -7.77 -16.58
N GLY A 182 4.63 -7.20 -15.82
CA GLY A 182 4.73 -5.76 -15.63
C GLY A 182 4.33 -5.31 -14.23
N ARG A 183 4.17 -3.99 -14.11
CA ARG A 183 3.69 -3.33 -12.91
C ARG A 183 2.17 -3.24 -12.91
N VAL A 184 1.56 -3.54 -11.77
CA VAL A 184 0.10 -3.39 -11.58
C VAL A 184 -0.27 -2.10 -10.87
N HIS A 185 0.56 -1.62 -9.93
CA HIS A 185 0.23 -0.42 -9.16
C HIS A 185 1.49 0.27 -8.59
N SER A 186 1.40 1.59 -8.45
CA SER A 186 2.39 2.44 -7.79
C SER A 186 1.64 3.55 -7.06
N SER A 187 1.78 3.61 -5.74
CA SER A 187 1.16 4.66 -4.93
C SER A 187 1.65 6.08 -5.27
N ALA A 188 2.68 6.21 -6.12
CA ALA A 188 3.21 7.48 -6.60
C ALA A 188 3.06 7.62 -8.14
N ASP A 189 2.19 6.81 -8.74
CA ASP A 189 1.86 6.76 -10.17
C ASP A 189 3.05 6.57 -11.12
N LEU A 190 4.19 6.09 -10.61
CA LEU A 190 5.39 5.87 -11.43
C LEU A 190 5.05 5.07 -12.70
N GLY A 191 5.59 5.54 -13.83
CA GLY A 191 5.43 5.05 -15.21
C GLY A 191 4.02 5.08 -15.79
N LEU A 192 3.05 5.75 -15.16
CA LEU A 192 1.85 6.25 -15.84
C LEU A 192 2.07 7.69 -16.28
N ASN A 193 1.52 8.08 -17.43
CA ASN A 193 1.46 9.48 -17.87
C ASN A 193 2.80 10.25 -17.77
N GLY A 194 3.93 9.57 -18.07
CA GLY A 194 5.27 10.16 -18.00
C GLY A 194 5.81 10.40 -16.57
N ARG A 195 5.15 9.87 -15.53
CA ARG A 195 5.61 9.94 -14.14
C ARG A 195 6.88 9.12 -13.93
N THR A 196 7.88 9.75 -13.33
CA THR A 196 9.17 9.20 -12.96
C THR A 196 9.49 9.61 -11.53
N THR A 197 10.64 9.20 -11.00
CA THR A 197 11.12 9.66 -9.70
C THR A 197 11.32 11.19 -9.62
N LYS A 198 11.39 11.89 -10.75
CA LYS A 198 11.54 13.35 -10.80
C LYS A 198 10.23 14.12 -10.66
N ASN A 199 9.09 13.47 -10.79
CA ASN A 199 7.77 14.12 -10.78
C ASN A 199 6.68 13.18 -10.22
N ALA A 200 7.05 12.36 -9.25
CA ALA A 200 6.16 11.36 -8.65
C ALA A 200 4.93 12.03 -8.00
N ALA A 201 3.80 11.33 -8.01
CA ALA A 201 2.54 11.84 -7.48
C ALA A 201 2.48 11.84 -5.94
N ASN A 202 3.32 11.04 -5.28
CA ASN A 202 3.43 10.92 -3.83
C ASN A 202 4.86 10.62 -3.40
N GLU A 203 5.06 10.59 -2.09
CA GLU A 203 6.29 10.10 -1.48
C GLU A 203 6.65 8.70 -1.98
N ILE A 204 7.94 8.50 -2.26
CA ILE A 204 8.49 7.22 -2.71
C ILE A 204 9.02 6.44 -1.52
N GLY A 205 8.47 5.23 -1.30
CA GLY A 205 8.92 4.30 -0.26
C GLY A 205 8.91 2.84 -0.71
N ASN A 206 9.01 1.95 0.27
CA ASN A 206 8.74 0.53 0.05
C ASN A 206 7.28 0.33 -0.39
N ASN A 207 6.99 -0.85 -0.91
CA ASN A 207 5.69 -1.18 -1.44
C ASN A 207 5.36 -2.62 -1.08
N HIS A 208 4.11 -2.93 -0.78
CA HIS A 208 3.68 -4.28 -0.44
C HIS A 208 2.19 -4.37 -0.76
N GLY A 209 1.79 -5.41 -1.49
CA GLY A 209 0.43 -5.47 -1.99
C GLY A 209 0.11 -6.79 -2.67
N SER A 210 -1.16 -6.90 -3.06
CA SER A 210 -1.71 -8.06 -3.73
C SER A 210 -2.97 -7.65 -4.50
N ILE A 211 -3.73 -8.63 -4.98
CA ILE A 211 -5.08 -8.41 -5.52
C ILE A 211 -6.09 -9.26 -4.77
N GLU A 212 -7.34 -8.81 -4.70
CA GLU A 212 -8.42 -9.60 -4.12
C GLU A 212 -9.76 -9.30 -4.81
N CYS A 213 -10.64 -10.30 -4.85
CA CYS A 213 -12.01 -10.13 -5.33
C CYS A 213 -12.90 -9.67 -4.18
N VAL A 214 -13.45 -8.46 -4.29
CA VAL A 214 -14.38 -7.87 -3.34
C VAL A 214 -15.71 -7.66 -4.05
N ASN A 215 -16.77 -8.31 -3.57
CA ASN A 215 -18.12 -8.21 -4.14
C ASN A 215 -18.21 -8.48 -5.65
N GLY A 216 -17.37 -9.38 -6.18
CA GLY A 216 -17.36 -9.76 -7.60
C GLY A 216 -16.45 -8.91 -8.49
N GLU A 217 -15.77 -7.91 -7.93
CA GLU A 217 -14.80 -7.07 -8.64
C GLU A 217 -13.40 -7.26 -8.07
N TYR A 218 -12.39 -7.21 -8.92
CA TYR A 218 -11.00 -7.31 -8.49
C TYR A 218 -10.43 -5.94 -8.16
N TYR A 219 -9.72 -5.87 -7.04
CA TYR A 219 -9.00 -4.70 -6.60
C TYR A 219 -7.53 -5.06 -6.38
N VAL A 220 -6.63 -4.15 -6.73
CA VAL A 220 -5.26 -4.17 -6.23
C VAL A 220 -5.24 -3.48 -4.88
N PHE A 221 -4.62 -4.12 -3.88
CA PHE A 221 -4.35 -3.55 -2.57
C PHE A 221 -2.87 -3.22 -2.47
N ASN A 222 -2.55 -2.07 -1.88
CA ASN A 222 -1.19 -1.61 -1.68
C ASN A 222 -1.13 -0.69 -0.43
N HIS A 223 0.00 -0.08 -0.15
CA HIS A 223 0.13 0.98 0.85
C HIS A 223 0.82 2.23 0.31
N ARG A 224 0.63 3.35 1.01
CA ARG A 224 1.37 4.61 0.83
C ARG A 224 1.95 5.09 2.16
N ASN A 225 3.00 5.90 2.10
CA ASN A 225 3.65 6.46 3.29
C ASN A 225 2.77 7.50 3.98
N THR A 226 2.81 7.52 5.31
CA THR A 226 2.22 8.52 6.19
C THR A 226 3.25 8.97 7.23
N ASN A 227 3.00 10.06 7.94
CA ASN A 227 3.88 10.59 9.00
C ASN A 227 5.35 10.85 8.59
N ARG A 228 5.65 10.96 7.28
CA ARG A 228 7.03 11.05 6.74
C ARG A 228 7.95 9.96 7.27
N ASN A 229 7.40 8.78 7.48
CA ASN A 229 8.11 7.67 8.08
C ASN A 229 7.85 6.41 7.27
N LEU A 230 8.92 5.75 6.82
CA LEU A 230 8.86 4.51 6.03
C LEU A 230 8.15 3.34 6.76
N TYR A 231 7.96 3.45 8.08
CA TYR A 231 7.24 2.48 8.90
C TYR A 231 5.77 2.86 9.16
N SER A 232 5.36 4.09 8.84
CA SER A 232 3.97 4.56 8.94
C SER A 232 3.32 4.54 7.56
N ARG A 233 2.27 3.73 7.42
CA ARG A 233 1.66 3.45 6.12
C ARG A 233 0.15 3.35 6.22
N GLN A 234 -0.53 3.74 5.14
CA GLN A 234 -1.97 3.61 4.97
C GLN A 234 -2.26 2.68 3.79
N THR A 235 -3.19 1.76 3.97
CA THR A 235 -3.66 0.87 2.89
C THR A 235 -4.45 1.67 1.86
N VAL A 236 -4.24 1.35 0.59
CA VAL A 236 -4.98 1.90 -0.56
C VAL A 236 -5.48 0.73 -1.42
N ALA A 237 -6.53 0.97 -2.19
CA ALA A 237 -7.07 -0.02 -3.11
C ALA A 237 -7.57 0.64 -4.39
N GLU A 238 -7.38 -0.03 -5.53
CA GLU A 238 -7.84 0.47 -6.83
C GLU A 238 -8.48 -0.66 -7.64
N PRO A 239 -9.58 -0.40 -8.37
CA PRO A 239 -10.20 -1.41 -9.20
C PRO A 239 -9.26 -1.83 -10.34
N ILE A 240 -9.23 -3.11 -10.66
CA ILE A 240 -8.43 -3.66 -11.76
C ILE A 240 -9.28 -4.55 -12.67
N ILE A 241 -8.87 -4.64 -13.93
CA ILE A 241 -9.47 -5.54 -14.91
C ILE A 241 -8.44 -6.61 -15.27
N ILE A 242 -8.81 -7.87 -15.01
CA ILE A 242 -8.05 -9.02 -15.49
C ILE A 242 -8.49 -9.29 -16.93
N GLN A 243 -7.59 -9.05 -17.87
CA GLN A 243 -7.84 -9.24 -19.30
C GLN A 243 -8.01 -10.73 -19.64
N PRO A 244 -8.64 -11.07 -20.78
CA PRO A 244 -8.84 -12.48 -21.18
C PRO A 244 -7.56 -13.31 -21.28
N ASN A 245 -6.42 -12.68 -21.59
CA ASN A 245 -5.09 -13.33 -21.63
C ASN A 245 -4.42 -13.45 -20.23
N GLY A 246 -5.12 -13.03 -19.18
CA GLY A 246 -4.65 -12.99 -17.80
C GLY A 246 -3.81 -11.77 -17.42
N SER A 247 -3.49 -10.84 -18.33
CA SER A 247 -2.76 -9.62 -17.95
C SER A 247 -3.66 -8.62 -17.23
N ILE A 248 -3.05 -7.82 -16.37
CA ILE A 248 -3.62 -6.68 -15.66
C ILE A 248 -2.81 -5.46 -16.09
N ASN A 249 -3.50 -4.40 -16.53
CA ASN A 249 -2.87 -3.12 -16.83
C ASN A 249 -2.51 -2.40 -15.52
N GLN A 250 -1.47 -1.58 -15.55
CA GLN A 250 -1.19 -0.70 -14.43
C GLN A 250 -2.37 0.26 -14.23
N VAL A 251 -2.81 0.42 -12.99
CA VAL A 251 -3.82 1.41 -12.59
C VAL A 251 -3.19 2.54 -11.78
N GLU A 252 -3.82 3.71 -11.85
CA GLU A 252 -3.42 4.90 -11.09
C GLU A 252 -3.92 4.85 -9.64
N SER A 253 -3.29 5.64 -8.77
CA SER A 253 -3.78 5.89 -7.42
C SER A 253 -4.96 6.86 -7.47
N THR A 254 -6.05 6.57 -6.76
CA THR A 254 -7.23 7.41 -6.63
C THR A 254 -7.64 7.57 -5.16
N SER A 255 -8.59 8.48 -4.94
CA SER A 255 -9.32 8.65 -3.67
C SER A 255 -10.55 7.75 -3.59
N CYS A 256 -10.90 7.02 -4.65
CA CYS A 256 -12.12 6.23 -4.72
C CYS A 256 -12.03 4.94 -3.90
N GLY A 257 -10.86 4.33 -3.79
CA GLY A 257 -10.71 3.13 -2.97
C GLY A 257 -11.66 2.01 -3.41
N LEU A 258 -12.36 1.42 -2.44
CA LEU A 258 -13.35 0.36 -2.64
C LEU A 258 -14.77 0.88 -2.96
N ASN A 259 -14.90 2.13 -3.43
CA ASN A 259 -16.21 2.76 -3.67
C ASN A 259 -16.97 2.19 -4.88
N GLY A 260 -16.34 1.37 -5.73
CA GLY A 260 -16.95 0.81 -6.95
C GLY A 260 -17.14 1.81 -8.09
N GLY A 261 -16.58 3.01 -7.97
CA GLY A 261 -16.71 4.10 -8.93
C GLY A 261 -16.27 5.44 -8.35
N THR A 262 -16.54 6.51 -9.08
CA THR A 262 -16.20 7.88 -8.68
C THR A 262 -16.93 8.29 -7.40
N LEU A 263 -16.28 9.14 -6.60
CA LEU A 263 -16.90 9.73 -5.42
C LEU A 263 -17.99 10.72 -5.83
N ILE A 264 -18.98 10.95 -4.98
CA ILE A 264 -20.02 11.94 -5.24
C ILE A 264 -19.38 13.34 -5.20
N GLY A 265 -19.48 14.14 -6.25
CA GLY A 265 -18.91 15.48 -6.30
C GLY A 265 -19.65 16.54 -5.50
N LYS A 266 -20.25 16.15 -4.37
CA LYS A 266 -21.00 17.01 -3.46
C LYS A 266 -20.93 16.43 -2.04
N GLY A 267 -20.53 17.25 -1.07
CA GLY A 267 -20.32 16.84 0.32
C GLY A 267 -18.96 17.27 0.88
N GLU A 268 -18.73 16.95 2.14
CA GLU A 268 -17.44 17.14 2.83
C GLU A 268 -16.63 15.83 2.79
N TYR A 269 -15.37 15.95 2.38
CA TYR A 269 -14.42 14.84 2.26
C TYR A 269 -13.20 15.14 3.12
N SER A 270 -12.77 14.16 3.93
CA SER A 270 -11.53 14.31 4.67
C SER A 270 -10.33 14.31 3.72
N ALA A 271 -9.35 15.17 4.00
CA ALA A 271 -8.13 15.29 3.24
C ALA A 271 -7.27 14.02 3.31
N TYR A 272 -7.50 13.10 4.26
CA TYR A 272 -6.74 11.85 4.34
C TYR A 272 -6.88 11.01 3.08
N ILE A 273 -7.94 11.18 2.27
CA ILE A 273 -8.13 10.45 1.01
C ILE A 273 -7.26 10.98 -0.14
N ALA A 274 -6.43 12.00 0.10
CA ALA A 274 -5.52 12.56 -0.91
C ALA A 274 -4.72 11.43 -1.58
N CYS A 275 -4.86 11.32 -2.90
CA CYS A 275 -4.18 10.32 -3.70
C CYS A 275 -2.97 10.89 -4.44
N ASN A 276 -2.75 12.21 -4.39
CA ASN A 276 -1.54 12.87 -4.83
C ASN A 276 -1.08 13.86 -3.75
N LEU A 277 0.18 13.80 -3.35
CA LEU A 277 0.83 14.70 -2.41
C LEU A 277 2.19 15.06 -2.97
N MET A 278 2.28 16.25 -3.54
CA MET A 278 3.40 16.67 -4.36
C MET A 278 4.06 17.89 -3.76
N ASN A 279 5.38 17.86 -3.63
CA ASN A 279 6.15 19.03 -3.23
C ASN A 279 6.25 20.06 -4.37
N GLU A 280 6.73 21.26 -4.05
CA GLU A 280 7.04 22.31 -5.02
C GLU A 280 7.85 21.78 -6.21
N LYS A 281 7.50 22.29 -7.40
CA LYS A 281 8.22 22.01 -8.65
C LYS A 281 9.33 23.04 -8.82
N ILE A 282 10.58 22.61 -8.63
CA ILE A 282 11.78 23.44 -8.80
C ILE A 282 12.55 22.89 -10.00
N ASP A 283 12.82 23.73 -11.00
CA ASP A 283 13.52 23.37 -12.25
C ASP A 283 12.95 22.12 -12.94
N GLY A 284 11.61 21.99 -12.94
CA GLY A 284 10.90 20.87 -13.55
C GLY A 284 10.90 19.58 -12.71
N VAL A 285 11.49 19.59 -11.51
CA VAL A 285 11.59 18.44 -10.61
C VAL A 285 10.74 18.67 -9.36
N ARG A 286 10.00 17.64 -8.94
CA ARG A 286 9.34 17.57 -7.63
C ARG A 286 10.04 16.51 -6.81
N ASN A 287 10.65 16.93 -5.70
CA ASN A 287 11.35 15.99 -4.80
C ASN A 287 10.31 15.10 -4.09
N PRO A 288 10.32 13.77 -4.31
CA PRO A 288 9.33 12.87 -3.73
C PRO A 288 9.75 12.33 -2.35
N LEU A 289 10.77 12.91 -1.71
CA LEU A 289 11.20 12.51 -0.36
C LEU A 289 10.82 13.56 0.70
N THR A 290 10.19 14.65 0.27
CA THR A 290 9.74 15.75 1.11
C THR A 290 8.38 16.25 0.61
N GLY A 291 7.76 17.17 1.34
CA GLY A 291 6.46 17.74 0.96
C GLY A 291 5.30 17.22 1.82
N PRO A 292 4.06 17.57 1.46
CA PRO A 292 2.90 17.32 2.32
C PRO A 292 2.70 15.83 2.57
N TYR A 293 2.15 15.48 3.72
CA TYR A 293 2.00 14.09 4.14
C TYR A 293 0.70 13.90 4.93
N ILE A 294 0.14 12.70 4.86
CA ILE A 294 -1.00 12.32 5.70
C ILE A 294 -0.47 12.01 7.10
N THR A 295 -1.16 12.53 8.11
CA THR A 295 -0.89 12.27 9.53
C THR A 295 -2.22 12.19 10.28
N GLN A 296 -2.14 11.94 11.58
CA GLN A 296 -3.31 11.86 12.44
C GLN A 296 -3.03 12.39 13.84
N GLU A 297 -4.09 12.87 14.50
CA GLU A 297 -4.07 13.25 15.91
C GLU A 297 -5.18 12.53 16.66
N GLU A 298 -4.86 12.06 17.86
CA GLU A 298 -5.87 11.51 18.78
C GLU A 298 -6.69 12.65 19.37
N VAL A 299 -8.00 12.45 19.45
CA VAL A 299 -8.91 13.40 20.07
C VAL A 299 -9.66 12.69 21.17
N ILE A 300 -9.69 13.31 22.34
CA ILE A 300 -10.44 12.82 23.50
C ILE A 300 -11.91 12.62 23.07
N ASP A 301 -12.49 11.50 23.46
CA ASP A 301 -13.88 11.10 23.17
C ASP A 301 -14.19 10.76 21.68
N MET A 302 -13.17 10.57 20.83
CA MET A 302 -13.34 9.98 19.50
C MET A 302 -12.81 8.54 19.44
N GLU A 303 -13.57 7.64 18.82
CA GLU A 303 -13.17 6.24 18.63
C GLU A 303 -12.05 6.09 17.59
N LEU A 304 -12.01 6.99 16.60
CA LEU A 304 -10.98 7.02 15.55
C LEU A 304 -10.24 8.36 15.58
N PRO A 305 -8.92 8.36 15.29
CA PRO A 305 -8.15 9.60 15.24
C PRO A 305 -8.60 10.48 14.07
N ILE A 306 -8.43 11.79 14.21
CA ILE A 306 -8.64 12.72 13.12
C ILE A 306 -7.44 12.63 12.17
N GLN A 307 -7.70 12.36 10.89
CA GLN A 307 -6.67 12.27 9.86
C GLN A 307 -6.74 13.48 8.93
N TYR A 308 -5.57 14.01 8.55
CA TYR A 308 -5.45 15.23 7.77
C TYR A 308 -4.15 15.25 6.95
N VAL A 309 -4.05 16.17 5.99
CA VAL A 309 -2.79 16.43 5.27
C VAL A 309 -2.06 17.57 5.95
N SER A 310 -0.79 17.35 6.28
CA SER A 310 0.05 18.30 7.00
C SER A 310 1.21 18.83 6.17
N ASP A 311 1.72 19.98 6.60
CA ASP A 311 2.90 20.67 6.06
C ASP A 311 2.77 21.05 4.57
N ILE A 312 1.61 21.58 4.21
CA ILE A 312 1.41 22.20 2.89
C ILE A 312 2.04 23.59 2.92
N LYS A 313 3.06 23.77 2.08
CA LYS A 313 3.84 25.00 1.89
C LYS A 313 3.68 25.51 0.46
N HIS A 314 4.28 26.66 0.16
CA HIS A 314 4.34 27.20 -1.19
C HIS A 314 4.68 26.11 -2.22
N GLY A 315 3.92 26.07 -3.32
CA GLY A 315 4.12 25.12 -4.42
C GLY A 315 3.68 23.68 -4.14
N CYS A 316 3.28 23.35 -2.91
CA CYS A 316 2.76 22.03 -2.59
C CYS A 316 1.36 21.83 -3.18
N LEU A 317 1.10 20.62 -3.66
CA LEU A 317 -0.17 20.24 -4.29
C LEU A 317 -0.73 18.98 -3.62
N ALA A 318 -2.01 19.04 -3.25
CA ALA A 318 -2.79 17.90 -2.77
C ALA A 318 -3.90 17.58 -3.77
N GLY A 319 -3.93 16.35 -4.28
CA GLY A 319 -4.86 15.89 -5.30
C GLY A 319 -5.80 14.79 -4.84
N PHE A 320 -7.02 14.85 -5.36
CA PHE A 320 -8.14 14.00 -5.00
C PHE A 320 -8.84 13.54 -6.29
N LYS A 321 -8.94 12.23 -6.51
CA LYS A 321 -9.42 11.66 -7.78
C LYS A 321 -10.44 10.55 -7.52
N TYR A 322 -11.59 10.44 -8.15
CA TYR A 322 -12.31 11.39 -8.99
C TYR A 322 -13.69 11.65 -8.38
N PHE A 323 -14.28 12.78 -8.75
CA PHE A 323 -15.58 13.22 -8.26
C PHE A 323 -16.56 13.37 -9.42
N GLN A 324 -17.72 12.74 -9.32
CA GLN A 324 -18.85 13.01 -10.19
C GLN A 324 -19.50 14.34 -9.78
N ILE A 325 -19.09 15.43 -10.42
CA ILE A 325 -19.58 16.77 -10.18
C ILE A 325 -20.97 16.94 -10.81
N LYS A 326 -21.91 17.50 -10.03
CA LYS A 326 -23.26 17.82 -10.50
C LYS A 326 -23.89 18.93 -9.65
N ASP A 327 -24.35 20.00 -10.29
CA ASP A 327 -25.11 21.08 -9.65
C ASP A 327 -24.41 21.66 -8.39
N VAL A 328 -23.14 22.03 -8.52
CA VAL A 328 -22.32 22.64 -7.46
C VAL A 328 -21.81 24.01 -7.89
N ASN A 329 -21.66 24.92 -6.93
CA ASN A 329 -21.21 26.29 -7.21
C ASN A 329 -20.24 26.85 -6.18
N LYS A 330 -19.81 26.02 -5.23
CA LYS A 330 -18.95 26.45 -4.13
C LYS A 330 -17.96 25.35 -3.75
N ILE A 331 -16.77 25.79 -3.36
CA ILE A 331 -15.73 24.93 -2.80
C ILE A 331 -15.17 25.55 -1.53
N ALA A 332 -14.90 24.71 -0.53
CA ALA A 332 -14.32 25.12 0.74
C ALA A 332 -13.22 24.15 1.18
N ILE A 333 -12.28 24.67 1.96
CA ILE A 333 -11.24 23.91 2.66
C ILE A 333 -11.31 24.23 4.15
N LYS A 334 -11.17 23.20 4.99
CA LYS A 334 -11.04 23.32 6.43
C LYS A 334 -9.57 23.18 6.80
N ILE A 335 -8.97 24.25 7.28
CA ILE A 335 -7.52 24.40 7.46
C ILE A 335 -7.15 24.92 8.84
N ARG A 336 -5.89 24.71 9.23
CA ARG A 336 -5.24 25.39 10.38
C ARG A 336 -3.78 25.68 10.04
N GLY A 337 -3.10 26.44 10.88
CA GLY A 337 -1.69 26.78 10.74
C GLY A 337 -1.43 28.28 10.71
N ASN A 338 -0.26 28.65 10.22
CA ASN A 338 0.17 30.05 10.04
C ASN A 338 0.57 30.23 8.57
N ALA A 339 -0.37 30.69 7.76
CA ALA A 339 -0.22 30.80 6.32
C ALA A 339 -1.03 31.96 5.74
N LYS A 340 -0.45 32.65 4.76
CA LYS A 340 -1.09 33.73 4.01
C LYS A 340 -0.82 33.57 2.53
N GLY A 341 -1.87 33.63 1.72
CA GLY A 341 -1.75 33.49 0.26
C GLY A 341 -3.05 33.05 -0.36
N LYS A 342 -2.97 32.12 -1.31
CA LYS A 342 -4.13 31.55 -1.99
C LYS A 342 -3.98 30.05 -2.18
N MET A 343 -5.11 29.35 -2.07
CA MET A 343 -5.24 27.97 -2.49
C MET A 343 -5.88 27.97 -3.88
N LYS A 344 -5.10 27.65 -4.90
CA LYS A 344 -5.58 27.43 -6.25
C LYS A 344 -6.29 26.09 -6.32
N VAL A 345 -7.49 26.08 -6.92
CA VAL A 345 -8.25 24.86 -7.20
C VAL A 345 -8.08 24.53 -8.67
N LEU A 346 -7.61 23.32 -8.98
CA LEU A 346 -7.36 22.86 -10.35
C LEU A 346 -8.12 21.55 -10.62
N ILE A 347 -8.34 21.26 -11.90
CA ILE A 347 -8.91 20.00 -12.41
C ILE A 347 -7.90 19.17 -13.21
N GLU A 348 -6.63 19.61 -13.19
CA GLU A 348 -5.46 18.92 -13.70
C GLU A 348 -4.29 19.21 -12.74
N ASP A 349 -3.29 18.33 -12.66
CA ASP A 349 -2.15 18.53 -11.74
C ASP A 349 -1.08 19.52 -12.26
N GLU A 350 -1.26 20.01 -13.50
CA GLU A 350 -0.57 21.14 -14.10
C GLU A 350 -1.60 21.95 -14.91
N GLY A 351 -1.54 23.30 -14.86
CA GLY A 351 -2.45 24.15 -15.63
C GLY A 351 -3.02 25.32 -14.83
N ASP A 352 -4.08 25.92 -15.38
CA ASP A 352 -4.75 27.07 -14.78
C ASP A 352 -5.75 26.66 -13.70
N SER A 353 -5.89 27.50 -12.67
CA SER A 353 -6.88 27.29 -11.61
C SER A 353 -8.28 27.69 -12.08
N ILE A 354 -9.28 26.89 -11.74
CA ILE A 354 -10.70 27.21 -11.98
C ILE A 354 -11.28 28.16 -10.92
N THR A 355 -10.66 28.24 -9.74
CA THR A 355 -10.96 29.23 -8.70
C THR A 355 -9.79 29.33 -7.72
N GLU A 356 -9.75 30.40 -6.93
CA GLU A 356 -8.71 30.66 -5.93
C GLU A 356 -9.33 30.99 -4.58
N ILE A 357 -9.09 30.18 -3.55
CA ILE A 357 -9.55 30.46 -2.18
C ILE A 357 -8.51 31.33 -1.48
N THR A 358 -8.90 32.51 -0.99
CA THR A 358 -8.01 33.34 -0.16
C THR A 358 -7.69 32.62 1.15
N VAL A 359 -6.40 32.48 1.45
CA VAL A 359 -5.91 31.89 2.70
C VAL A 359 -5.32 33.00 3.56
N ASN A 360 -5.87 33.17 4.76
CA ASN A 360 -5.31 34.01 5.82
C ASN A 360 -5.58 33.30 7.15
N CYS A 361 -4.69 32.37 7.49
CA CYS A 361 -4.82 31.51 8.65
C CYS A 361 -3.68 31.81 9.63
N ASN A 362 -4.02 32.10 10.88
CA ASN A 362 -3.08 32.12 12.00
C ASN A 362 -3.80 31.55 13.22
N SER A 363 -4.00 30.23 13.21
CA SER A 363 -4.88 29.53 14.15
C SER A 363 -4.42 28.08 14.31
N ASN A 364 -4.47 27.57 15.54
CA ASN A 364 -4.37 26.14 15.81
C ASN A 364 -5.72 25.43 15.71
N GLU A 365 -6.81 26.19 15.73
CA GLU A 365 -8.17 25.70 15.49
C GLU A 365 -8.47 25.60 13.99
N TRP A 366 -9.29 24.62 13.62
CA TRP A 366 -9.76 24.41 12.25
C TRP A 366 -10.73 25.51 11.82
N ILE A 367 -10.36 26.26 10.78
CA ILE A 367 -11.18 27.32 10.17
C ILE A 367 -11.57 26.96 8.74
N ILE A 368 -12.65 27.54 8.23
CA ILE A 368 -13.12 27.31 6.87
C ILE A 368 -12.76 28.50 5.99
N CYS A 369 -12.09 28.23 4.88
CA CYS A 369 -11.88 29.16 3.77
C CYS A 369 -12.64 28.65 2.54
N GLN A 370 -13.27 29.52 1.77
CA GLN A 370 -14.14 29.12 0.67
C GLN A 370 -14.15 30.13 -0.47
N ASN A 371 -14.55 29.70 -1.66
CA ASN A 371 -14.87 30.57 -2.78
C ASN A 371 -15.96 29.96 -3.67
N THR A 372 -16.51 30.75 -4.60
CA THR A 372 -17.36 30.26 -5.68
C THR A 372 -16.57 29.34 -6.60
N LEU A 373 -17.23 28.29 -7.08
CA LEU A 373 -16.73 27.31 -8.02
C LEU A 373 -17.58 27.39 -9.28
N SER A 374 -16.97 27.63 -10.43
CA SER A 374 -17.65 27.55 -11.73
C SER A 374 -17.07 26.36 -12.49
N ILE A 375 -17.81 25.26 -12.51
CA ILE A 375 -17.40 24.01 -13.13
C ILE A 375 -18.63 23.35 -13.78
N SER A 376 -18.45 22.72 -14.94
CA SER A 376 -19.52 21.96 -15.59
C SER A 376 -19.80 20.65 -14.87
N ASP A 377 -20.96 20.05 -15.15
CA ASP A 377 -21.27 18.70 -14.71
C ASP A 377 -20.42 17.69 -15.51
N ASP A 378 -19.48 17.03 -14.85
CA ASP A 378 -18.67 15.93 -15.39
C ASP A 378 -17.92 15.21 -14.26
N ILE A 379 -17.03 14.29 -14.60
CA ILE A 379 -16.09 13.65 -13.68
C ILE A 379 -14.78 14.44 -13.67
N TYR A 380 -14.40 14.97 -12.51
CA TYR A 380 -13.16 15.71 -12.36
C TYR A 380 -12.30 15.18 -11.21
N PRO A 381 -10.97 15.17 -11.36
CA PRO A 381 -10.09 15.25 -10.22
C PRO A 381 -10.13 16.66 -9.65
N ILE A 382 -9.82 16.83 -8.36
CA ILE A 382 -9.71 18.13 -7.72
C ILE A 382 -8.33 18.23 -7.08
N TYR A 383 -7.61 19.30 -7.38
CA TYR A 383 -6.30 19.59 -6.83
C TYR A 383 -6.29 20.92 -6.11
N PHE A 384 -5.57 20.97 -5.00
CA PHE A 384 -5.33 22.17 -4.20
C PHE A 384 -3.84 22.49 -4.22
N LEU A 385 -3.46 23.58 -4.89
CA LEU A 385 -2.09 24.09 -4.97
C LEU A 385 -1.98 25.34 -4.10
N PHE A 386 -1.09 25.32 -3.10
CA PHE A 386 -0.89 26.47 -2.23
C PHE A 386 0.18 27.42 -2.79
N GLU A 387 -0.18 28.69 -2.97
CA GLU A 387 0.74 29.77 -3.30
C GLU A 387 0.68 30.85 -2.21
N GLY A 388 1.70 30.88 -1.35
CA GLY A 388 1.77 31.84 -0.27
C GLY A 388 2.99 31.69 0.61
N GLU A 389 2.93 32.34 1.76
CA GLU A 389 3.92 32.26 2.84
C GLU A 389 3.40 31.38 3.98
N GLY A 390 4.31 30.76 4.71
CA GLY A 390 3.99 29.91 5.87
C GLY A 390 3.61 28.47 5.50
N SER A 391 2.89 27.81 6.41
CA SER A 391 2.46 26.42 6.26
C SER A 391 1.09 26.21 6.85
N LEU A 392 0.32 25.31 6.25
CA LEU A 392 -1.01 24.93 6.70
C LEU A 392 -1.22 23.42 6.67
N ASP A 393 -2.18 22.97 7.46
CA ASP A 393 -2.77 21.64 7.38
C ASP A 393 -4.15 21.73 6.72
N ILE A 394 -4.60 20.71 6.00
CA ILE A 394 -5.97 20.57 5.49
C ILE A 394 -6.59 19.35 6.16
N LEU A 395 -7.69 19.56 6.89
CA LEU A 395 -8.50 18.50 7.49
C LEU A 395 -9.49 17.89 6.50
N SER A 396 -10.19 18.76 5.78
CA SER A 396 -11.23 18.37 4.84
C SER A 396 -11.43 19.45 3.78
N PHE A 397 -12.15 19.10 2.72
CA PHE A 397 -12.69 20.04 1.76
C PHE A 397 -14.16 19.73 1.51
N THR A 398 -14.90 20.71 1.00
CA THR A 398 -16.33 20.59 0.72
C THR A 398 -16.62 21.07 -0.69
N ILE A 399 -17.40 20.30 -1.44
CA ILE A 399 -17.97 20.69 -2.73
C ILE A 399 -19.49 20.82 -2.52
N SER A 400 -20.10 21.95 -2.87
CA SER A 400 -21.53 22.21 -2.57
C SER A 400 -22.28 23.01 -3.62
#